data_AF-A0A9D1ZJD6-F1
#
_entry.id   AF-A0A9D1ZJD6-F1
#
_cell.length_a   1.000
_cell.length_b   1.000
_cell.length_c   1.000
_cell.angle_alpha   90.00
_cell.angle_beta   90.00
_cell.angle_gamma   90.00
#
_symmetry.space_group_name_H-M   'P 1'
#
loop_
_entity.id
_entity.type
_entity.pdbx_description
1 polymer ?
#
loop_
_entity_poly.entity_id
_entity_poly.type
_entity_poly.pdbx_seq_one_letter_code
_entity_poly.pdbx_strand_id
1 'polypeptide(L)'
;MNRETIEKAMKNAVQARCQCNWEYPCEGRDYCEFCNGHNSAFDCDENCDADAFSEGFIAGARWCINSVWHDIDKERPMPGEHVVNEDWFDFAAEDWKDLERILKKYPFKRWAYVADLLPGGEEDEQ
;
A
#
# COMPACT_ATOMS: atom_id res chain seq x y z
N MET A 1 2.91 1.83 5.16
CA MET A 1 1.55 1.85 4.63
C MET A 1 0.60 1.19 5.63
N ASN A 2 -0.31 1.97 6.23
CA ASN A 2 -1.30 1.44 7.19
C ASN A 2 -2.48 0.76 6.45
N ARG A 3 -3.29 -0.01 7.17
CA ARG A 3 -4.46 -0.74 6.61
C ARG A 3 -5.42 0.21 5.88
N GLU A 4 -5.66 1.38 6.45
CA GLU A 4 -6.56 2.41 5.90
C GLU A 4 -6.06 2.95 4.54
N THR A 5 -4.75 3.09 4.35
CA THR A 5 -4.18 3.52 3.06
C THR A 5 -4.40 2.47 1.99
N ILE A 6 -4.23 1.18 2.32
CA ILE A 6 -4.49 0.07 1.39
C ILE A 6 -5.98 0.00 1.03
N GLU A 7 -6.87 0.15 2.02
CA GLU A 7 -8.32 0.15 1.80
C GLU A 7 -8.76 1.32 0.90
N LYS A 8 -8.21 2.52 1.11
CA LYS A 8 -8.50 3.69 0.26
C LYS A 8 -7.97 3.51 -1.16
N ALA A 9 -6.73 3.04 -1.32
CA ALA A 9 -6.14 2.76 -2.63
C ALA A 9 -6.93 1.69 -3.39
N MET A 10 -7.34 0.63 -2.68
CA MET A 10 -8.22 -0.42 -3.22
C MET A 10 -9.53 0.18 -3.71
N LYS A 11 -10.23 1.00 -2.90
CA LYS A 11 -11.50 1.62 -3.30
C LYS A 11 -11.34 2.48 -4.55
N ASN A 12 -10.29 3.30 -4.61
CA ASN A 12 -9.99 4.10 -5.80
C ASN A 12 -9.73 3.23 -7.04
N ALA A 13 -8.97 2.14 -6.89
CA ALA A 13 -8.65 1.22 -7.99
C ALA A 13 -9.89 0.48 -8.50
N VAL A 14 -10.76 0.01 -7.60
CA VAL A 14 -12.05 -0.61 -7.93
C VAL A 14 -12.93 0.40 -8.70
N GLN A 15 -13.09 1.62 -8.19
CA GLN A 15 -13.89 2.65 -8.85
C GLN A 15 -13.37 2.98 -10.26
N ALA A 16 -12.04 3.06 -10.44
CA ALA A 16 -11.44 3.29 -11.74
C ALA A 16 -11.67 2.11 -12.69
N ARG A 17 -11.49 0.87 -12.21
CA ARG A 17 -11.66 -0.36 -12.99
C ARG A 17 -13.10 -0.57 -13.46
N CYS A 18 -14.04 -0.38 -12.55
CA CYS A 18 -15.47 -0.54 -12.81
C CYS A 18 -16.12 0.73 -13.39
N GLN A 19 -15.33 1.78 -13.65
CA GLN A 19 -15.77 3.06 -14.20
C GLN A 19 -16.85 3.76 -13.36
N CYS A 20 -16.88 3.55 -12.05
CA CYS A 20 -17.85 4.14 -11.13
C CYS A 20 -17.49 5.61 -10.81
N ASN A 21 -17.48 6.49 -11.82
CA ASN A 21 -16.80 7.80 -11.76
C ASN A 21 -17.72 9.01 -11.93
N TRP A 22 -18.87 9.03 -11.25
CA TRP A 22 -19.92 10.09 -11.34
C TRP A 22 -20.60 10.22 -12.72
N GLU A 23 -19.88 9.98 -13.81
CA GLU A 23 -20.38 9.96 -15.19
C GLU A 23 -21.07 8.62 -15.51
N TYR A 24 -20.50 7.50 -15.04
CA TYR A 24 -21.13 6.17 -15.12
C TYR A 24 -21.39 5.62 -13.70
N PRO A 25 -22.44 6.09 -13.01
CA PRO A 25 -22.76 5.60 -11.68
C PRO A 25 -23.15 4.12 -11.75
N CYS A 26 -22.60 3.29 -10.87
CA CYS A 26 -23.18 1.97 -10.63
C CYS A 26 -24.62 2.14 -10.15
N GLU A 27 -25.53 1.30 -10.64
CA GLU A 27 -26.96 1.39 -10.29
C GLU A 27 -27.18 1.29 -8.78
N GLY A 28 -26.35 0.49 -8.11
CA GLY A 28 -26.34 0.34 -6.66
C GLY A 28 -25.44 1.30 -5.89
N ARG A 29 -25.07 2.49 -6.40
CA ARG A 29 -24.11 3.43 -5.75
C ARG A 29 -24.37 3.67 -4.26
N ASP A 30 -25.63 3.86 -3.89
CA ASP A 30 -26.04 4.13 -2.51
C ASP A 30 -25.95 2.89 -1.61
N TYR A 31 -25.80 1.72 -2.22
CA TYR A 31 -25.79 0.42 -1.56
C TYR A 31 -24.42 -0.28 -1.66
N CYS A 32 -23.59 0.01 -2.66
CA CYS A 32 -22.29 -0.62 -2.89
C CYS A 32 -21.21 -0.13 -1.91
N GLU A 33 -20.48 -1.06 -1.29
CA GLU A 33 -19.41 -0.77 -0.31
C GLU A 33 -18.21 -0.01 -0.88
N PHE A 34 -17.97 -0.12 -2.19
CA PHE A 34 -16.92 0.62 -2.89
C PHE A 34 -17.35 2.04 -3.26
N CYS A 35 -18.62 2.39 -3.04
CA CYS A 35 -19.19 3.71 -3.24
C CYS A 35 -19.67 4.30 -1.90
N ASN A 36 -21.00 4.43 -1.70
CA ASN A 36 -21.60 5.08 -0.53
C ASN A 36 -22.34 4.11 0.41
N GLY A 37 -22.40 2.82 0.08
CA GLY A 37 -23.18 1.85 0.83
C GLY A 37 -22.34 0.81 1.60
N HIS A 38 -22.96 -0.33 1.87
CA HIS A 38 -22.42 -1.41 2.71
C HIS A 38 -22.65 -2.83 2.16
N ASN A 39 -23.39 -2.95 1.06
CA ASN A 39 -23.63 -4.22 0.39
C ASN A 39 -22.44 -4.56 -0.50
N SER A 40 -22.23 -5.86 -0.71
CA SER A 40 -21.22 -6.34 -1.65
C SER A 40 -21.53 -5.84 -3.07
N ALA A 41 -20.53 -5.83 -3.94
CA ALA A 41 -20.77 -5.47 -5.33
C ALA A 41 -21.69 -6.48 -6.03
N PHE A 42 -21.60 -7.77 -5.68
CA PHE A 42 -22.50 -8.81 -6.17
C PHE A 42 -23.97 -8.54 -5.83
N ASP A 43 -24.25 -8.02 -4.62
CA ASP A 43 -25.63 -7.66 -4.22
C ASP A 43 -26.20 -6.48 -5.02
N CYS A 44 -25.34 -5.69 -5.68
CA CYS A 44 -25.72 -4.53 -6.48
C CYS A 44 -25.86 -4.86 -7.97
N ASP A 45 -25.00 -5.73 -8.51
CA ASP A 45 -25.05 -6.28 -9.86
C ASP A 45 -24.28 -7.61 -9.87
N GLU A 46 -24.97 -8.71 -10.21
CA GLU A 46 -24.39 -10.06 -10.25
C GLU A 46 -23.22 -10.19 -11.23
N ASN A 47 -23.10 -9.27 -12.21
CA ASN A 47 -22.00 -9.23 -13.17
C ASN A 47 -20.84 -8.33 -12.75
N CYS A 48 -20.92 -7.68 -11.58
CA CYS A 48 -19.88 -6.80 -11.08
C CYS A 48 -18.71 -7.60 -10.49
N ASP A 49 -17.51 -7.40 -11.04
CA ASP A 49 -16.27 -8.08 -10.62
C ASP A 49 -15.51 -7.34 -9.50
N ALA A 50 -16.09 -6.28 -8.94
CA ALA A 50 -15.45 -5.39 -7.98
C ALA A 50 -15.01 -6.12 -6.70
N ASP A 51 -15.81 -7.06 -6.18
CA ASP A 51 -15.46 -7.85 -5.00
C ASP A 51 -14.19 -8.67 -5.27
N ALA A 52 -14.16 -9.45 -6.36
CA ALA A 52 -13.02 -10.27 -6.75
C ALA A 52 -11.76 -9.44 -7.05
N PHE A 53 -11.94 -8.28 -7.71
CA PHE A 53 -10.84 -7.35 -7.96
C PHE A 53 -10.27 -6.77 -6.65
N SER A 54 -11.13 -6.40 -5.70
CA SER A 54 -10.72 -5.84 -4.41
C SER A 54 -9.89 -6.85 -3.60
N GLU A 55 -10.31 -8.12 -3.57
CA GLU A 55 -9.59 -9.20 -2.91
C GLU A 55 -8.22 -9.42 -3.56
N GLY A 56 -8.19 -9.45 -4.90
CA GLY A 56 -6.94 -9.56 -5.67
C GLY A 56 -5.99 -8.38 -5.42
N PHE A 57 -6.52 -7.16 -5.37
CA PHE A 57 -5.73 -5.96 -5.06
C PHE A 57 -5.11 -6.04 -3.67
N ILE A 58 -5.89 -6.41 -2.65
CA ILE A 58 -5.39 -6.52 -1.27
C ILE A 58 -4.36 -7.64 -1.16
N ALA A 59 -4.60 -8.79 -1.81
CA ALA A 59 -3.64 -9.89 -1.84
C ALA A 59 -2.32 -9.47 -2.50
N GLY A 60 -2.40 -8.77 -3.65
CA GLY A 60 -1.24 -8.22 -4.35
C GLY A 60 -0.48 -7.19 -3.51
N ALA A 61 -1.18 -6.21 -2.93
CA ALA A 61 -0.58 -5.19 -2.06
C ALA A 61 0.12 -5.81 -0.84
N ARG A 62 -0.50 -6.81 -0.20
CA ARG A 62 0.12 -7.57 0.89
C ARG A 62 1.35 -8.34 0.43
N TRP A 63 1.32 -8.92 -0.77
CA TRP A 63 2.47 -9.61 -1.32
C TRP A 63 3.63 -8.64 -1.58
N CYS A 64 3.37 -7.51 -2.25
CA CYS A 64 4.37 -6.48 -2.51
C CYS A 64 5.00 -5.95 -1.23
N ILE A 65 4.19 -5.61 -0.22
CA ILE A 65 4.73 -5.14 1.07
C ILE A 65 5.61 -6.21 1.71
N ASN A 66 5.22 -7.49 1.66
CA ASN A 66 5.99 -8.55 2.30
C ASN A 66 7.24 -8.98 1.53
N SER A 67 7.36 -8.64 0.24
CA SER A 67 8.49 -9.04 -0.61
C SER A 67 9.70 -8.12 -0.51
N VAL A 68 9.53 -6.88 -0.03
CA VAL A 68 10.57 -5.83 -0.05
C VAL A 68 11.38 -5.69 1.25
N TRP A 69 11.17 -6.59 2.21
CA TRP A 69 11.86 -6.54 3.50
C TRP A 69 13.20 -7.28 3.50
N HIS A 70 14.25 -6.57 3.84
CA HIS A 70 15.63 -7.04 4.01
C HIS A 70 15.91 -7.40 5.48
N ASP A 71 16.84 -8.33 5.71
CA ASP A 71 17.35 -8.66 7.05
C ASP A 71 18.59 -7.81 7.35
N ILE A 72 18.60 -7.10 8.49
CA ILE A 72 19.71 -6.19 8.84
C ILE A 72 21.07 -6.89 8.99
N ASP A 73 21.04 -8.16 9.39
CA ASP A 73 22.24 -8.99 9.57
C ASP A 73 22.82 -9.46 8.24
N LYS A 74 22.02 -9.44 7.16
CA LYS A 74 22.46 -9.83 5.81
C LYS A 74 22.82 -8.62 4.97
N GLU A 75 22.04 -7.56 5.08
CA GLU A 75 22.14 -6.38 4.25
C GLU A 75 21.79 -5.13 5.06
N ARG A 76 22.62 -4.09 4.92
CA ARG A 76 22.43 -2.81 5.58
C ARG A 76 21.89 -1.77 4.61
N PRO A 77 21.00 -0.88 5.05
CA PRO A 77 20.52 0.21 4.21
C PRO A 77 21.67 1.14 3.85
N MET A 78 21.61 1.68 2.64
CA MET A 78 22.56 2.69 2.20
C MET A 78 22.32 3.99 2.99
N PRO A 79 23.37 4.63 3.55
CA PRO A 79 23.23 5.96 4.13
C PRO A 79 22.71 6.97 3.09
N GLY A 80 21.87 7.90 3.53
CA GLY A 80 21.16 8.88 2.71
C GLY A 80 19.80 8.39 2.19
N GLU A 81 19.57 7.08 2.15
CA GLU A 81 18.29 6.52 1.70
C GLU A 81 17.25 6.48 2.83
N HIS A 82 15.98 6.70 2.46
CA HIS A 82 14.87 6.66 3.40
C HIS A 82 14.35 5.23 3.54
N VAL A 83 14.43 4.70 4.76
CA VAL A 83 14.05 3.34 5.08
C VAL A 83 13.10 3.29 6.26
N VAL A 84 12.36 2.20 6.38
CA VAL A 84 11.45 1.93 7.49
C VAL A 84 11.72 0.55 8.06
N ASN A 85 11.57 0.38 9.37
CA ASN A 85 11.66 -0.92 10.02
C ASN A 85 10.28 -1.57 10.23
N GLU A 86 10.28 -2.78 10.80
CA GLU A 86 9.06 -3.55 11.09
C GLU A 86 8.11 -2.89 12.11
N ASP A 87 8.63 -1.98 12.94
CA ASP A 87 7.87 -1.18 13.92
C ASP A 87 7.30 0.11 13.31
N TRP A 88 7.38 0.28 11.99
CA TRP A 88 6.97 1.50 11.27
C TRP A 88 7.74 2.76 11.69
N PHE A 89 8.95 2.60 12.22
CA PHE A 89 9.88 3.69 12.45
C PHE A 89 10.71 3.93 11.18
N ASP A 90 10.57 5.11 10.59
CA ASP A 90 11.31 5.51 9.42
C ASP A 90 12.51 6.40 9.77
N PHE A 91 13.60 6.27 9.01
CA PHE A 91 14.82 7.04 9.20
C PHE A 91 15.66 7.09 7.91
N ALA A 92 16.56 8.05 7.84
CA ALA A 92 17.63 8.10 6.84
C ALA A 92 18.93 8.40 7.58
N ALA A 93 19.87 7.45 7.57
CA ALA A 93 21.15 7.63 8.24
C ALA A 93 22.03 8.57 7.42
N GLU A 94 22.63 9.59 8.03
CA GLU A 94 23.49 10.54 7.29
C GLU A 94 24.76 9.87 6.74
N ASP A 95 25.33 8.97 7.52
CA ASP A 95 26.53 8.20 7.17
C ASP A 95 26.53 6.84 7.88
N TRP A 96 27.58 6.04 7.65
CA TRP A 96 27.74 4.72 8.26
C TRP A 96 27.86 4.75 9.80
N LYS A 97 28.42 5.81 10.38
CA LYS A 97 28.55 5.95 11.84
C LYS A 97 27.20 6.26 12.47
N ASP A 98 26.40 7.09 11.80
CA ASP A 98 25.04 7.38 12.23
C ASP A 98 24.17 6.12 12.13
N LEU A 99 24.30 5.34 11.06
CA LEU A 99 23.63 4.05 10.95
C LEU A 99 23.97 3.12 12.13
N GLU A 100 25.25 2.98 12.49
CA GLU A 100 25.66 2.18 13.66
C GLU A 100 25.08 2.71 14.97
N ARG A 101 25.01 4.05 15.13
CA ARG A 101 24.39 4.70 16.28
C ARG A 101 22.89 4.38 16.37
N ILE A 102 22.18 4.42 15.25
CA ILE A 102 20.75 4.10 15.16
C ILE A 102 20.54 2.62 15.53
N LEU A 103 21.28 1.70 14.89
CA LEU A 103 21.16 0.26 15.13
C LEU A 103 21.45 -0.13 16.59
N LYS A 104 22.39 0.55 17.24
CA LYS A 104 22.71 0.31 18.65
C LYS A 104 21.62 0.84 19.60
N LYS A 105 20.99 1.96 19.25
CA LYS A 105 19.97 2.62 20.08
C LYS A 105 18.59 1.97 19.89
N TYR A 106 18.29 1.56 18.66
CA TYR A 106 17.03 0.99 18.22
C TYR A 106 17.31 -0.28 17.41
N PRO A 107 17.52 -1.42 18.06
CA PRO A 107 17.74 -2.69 17.37
C PRO A 107 16.43 -3.16 16.73
N PHE A 108 16.46 -3.43 15.42
CA PHE A 108 15.37 -4.02 14.64
C PHE A 108 15.93 -5.13 13.76
N LYS A 109 15.10 -6.09 13.30
CA LYS A 109 15.59 -7.21 12.48
C LYS A 109 15.43 -6.96 11.00
N ARG A 110 14.34 -6.32 10.62
CA ARG A 110 13.96 -6.12 9.21
C ARG A 110 13.78 -4.66 8.88
N TRP A 111 14.11 -4.33 7.64
CA TRP A 111 13.96 -2.99 7.07
C TRP A 111 13.58 -3.06 5.60
N ALA A 112 12.98 -2.01 5.08
CA ALA A 112 12.65 -1.87 3.66
C ALA A 112 12.87 -0.41 3.23
N TYR A 113 13.17 -0.19 1.95
CA TYR A 113 13.14 1.16 1.39
C TYR A 113 11.71 1.68 1.36
N VAL A 114 11.52 2.95 1.76
CA VAL A 114 10.21 3.58 1.70
C VAL A 114 9.72 3.66 0.26
N ALA A 115 10.63 3.90 -0.70
CA ALA A 115 10.32 3.92 -2.13
C ALA A 115 9.70 2.62 -2.63
N ASP A 116 10.17 1.46 -2.15
CA ASP A 116 9.67 0.14 -2.58
C ASP A 116 8.31 -0.22 -1.96
N LEU A 117 7.91 0.47 -0.89
CA LEU A 117 6.63 0.27 -0.22
C LEU A 117 5.50 1.12 -0.79
N LEU A 118 5.84 2.13 -1.59
CA LEU A 118 4.87 2.98 -2.25
C LEU A 118 4.66 2.45 -3.67
N PRO A 119 3.41 2.32 -4.15
CA PRO A 119 3.20 2.14 -5.57
C PRO A 119 3.88 3.33 -6.25
N GLY A 120 4.83 3.04 -7.15
CA GLY A 120 5.61 4.06 -7.83
C GLY A 120 4.66 5.11 -8.40
N GLY A 121 4.74 6.33 -7.86
CA GLY A 121 4.13 7.47 -8.51
C GLY A 121 4.96 7.73 -9.75
N GLU A 122 4.50 7.25 -10.90
CA GLU A 122 4.63 8.13 -12.06
C GLU A 122 3.86 9.39 -11.65
N GLU A 123 4.60 10.49 -11.50
CA GLU A 123 4.00 11.81 -11.48
C GLU A 123 3.08 11.84 -12.71
N ASP A 124 1.78 12.05 -12.49
CA ASP A 124 0.85 12.43 -13.56
C ASP A 124 1.30 13.82 -14.07
N GLU A 125 2.40 13.87 -14.81
CA GLU A 125 2.72 14.96 -15.73
C GLU A 125 1.88 14.73 -17.00
N GLN A 126 0.65 15.26 -16.99
CA GLN A 126 0.07 16.14 -18.03
C GLN A 126 -1.42 16.43 -17.83
#